data_AF-A0A2K0TJM6-F1
#
_entry.id   AF-A0A2K0TJM6-F1
#
_cell.length_a   1.000
_cell.length_b   1.000
_cell.length_c   1.000
_cell.angle_alpha   90.00
_cell.angle_beta   90.00
_cell.angle_gamma   90.00
#
_symmetry.space_group_name_H-M   'P 1'
#
loop_
_entity.id
_entity.type
_entity.pdbx_description
1 polymer ?
#
loop_
_entity_poly.entity_id
_entity_poly.type
_entity_poly.pdbx_seq_one_letter_code
_entity_poly.pdbx_strand_id
1 'polypeptide(L)'
;MASINGASSNFVPEQLFHTILTVIDYSHDPSGANRTTFVLKTHGTLEAAKQYAIHSLESLNFAPTDFQQYHIRGSRGVSESWSHGDGVLLFARAFDGQEFLVGIDTTPNNEALTATPDGNIVLPEGAKFLHYVLQISVDYNADRSGGLQTTEILGVYIHRVDAWTAAHKCLDPAQYAEYDRRGDSQFIGEWPFGEDIAVHAVSETGQNHFIAVKKPPEQKHELKQHNLRK
;
A
#
# COMPACT_ATOMS: atom_id res chain seq x y z
N MET A 1 -32.05 -13.41 -36.47
CA MET A 1 -31.99 -12.52 -35.29
C MET A 1 -30.91 -13.06 -34.39
N ALA A 2 -29.83 -12.32 -34.20
CA ALA A 2 -28.70 -12.73 -33.38
C ALA A 2 -29.00 -12.41 -31.91
N SER A 3 -29.02 -13.43 -31.04
CA SER A 3 -29.00 -13.25 -29.60
C SER A 3 -27.55 -13.17 -29.15
N ILE A 4 -27.10 -11.97 -28.79
CA ILE A 4 -25.82 -11.73 -28.14
C ILE A 4 -26.11 -11.79 -26.63
N ASN A 5 -25.87 -12.94 -26.00
CA ASN A 5 -25.84 -13.06 -24.54
C ASN A 5 -24.54 -13.75 -24.15
N GLY A 6 -23.42 -13.04 -24.31
CA GLY A 6 -22.17 -13.40 -23.66
C GLY A 6 -22.12 -12.70 -22.32
N ALA A 7 -22.73 -13.29 -21.28
CA ALA A 7 -22.41 -12.90 -19.91
C ALA A 7 -20.96 -13.31 -19.67
N SER A 8 -20.06 -12.32 -19.62
CA SER A 8 -18.67 -12.54 -19.27
C SER A 8 -18.62 -13.16 -17.87
N SER A 9 -18.15 -14.41 -17.78
CA SER A 9 -18.03 -15.12 -16.51
C SER A 9 -16.90 -14.53 -15.69
N ASN A 10 -17.02 -14.61 -14.36
CA ASN A 10 -15.91 -14.32 -13.46
C ASN A 10 -14.68 -15.18 -13.81
N PHE A 11 -13.49 -14.69 -13.48
CA PHE A 11 -12.22 -15.35 -13.80
C PHE A 11 -11.22 -15.23 -12.65
N VAL A 12 -10.19 -16.07 -12.63
CA VAL A 12 -9.09 -15.98 -11.66
C VAL A 12 -7.88 -15.40 -12.39
N PRO A 13 -7.48 -14.13 -12.12
CA PRO A 13 -6.28 -13.56 -12.71
C PRO A 13 -5.02 -14.21 -12.16
N GLU A 14 -3.96 -14.29 -12.97
CA GLU A 14 -2.64 -14.74 -12.50
C GLU A 14 -1.95 -13.67 -11.62
N GLN A 15 -2.20 -12.39 -11.93
CA GLN A 15 -1.64 -11.23 -11.23
C GLN A 15 -2.75 -10.34 -10.67
N LEU A 16 -2.51 -9.81 -9.47
CA LEU A 16 -3.33 -8.81 -8.84
C LEU A 16 -2.67 -7.43 -9.01
N PHE A 17 -3.49 -6.42 -9.25
CA PHE A 17 -3.07 -5.04 -9.40
C PHE A 17 -3.58 -4.22 -8.22
N HIS A 18 -2.69 -3.57 -7.49
CA HIS A 18 -3.00 -2.84 -6.26
C HIS A 18 -2.86 -1.35 -6.50
N THR A 19 -3.95 -0.60 -6.35
CA THR A 19 -3.82 0.86 -6.27
C THR A 19 -3.27 1.22 -4.90
N ILE A 20 -2.08 1.79 -4.89
CA ILE A 20 -1.38 2.22 -3.68
C ILE A 20 -1.41 3.75 -3.57
N LEU A 21 -1.49 4.24 -2.34
CA LEU A 21 -1.33 5.65 -1.99
C LEU A 21 -0.17 5.79 -1.03
N THR A 22 0.85 6.56 -1.40
CA THR A 22 1.90 7.00 -0.50
C THR A 22 1.65 8.43 -0.09
N VAL A 23 1.50 8.66 1.21
CA VAL A 23 1.39 10.00 1.80
C VAL A 23 2.74 10.37 2.39
N ILE A 24 3.28 11.54 2.05
CA ILE A 24 4.54 12.06 2.58
C ILE A 24 4.25 13.39 3.30
N ASP A 25 4.64 13.48 4.58
CA ASP A 25 4.36 14.63 5.43
C ASP A 25 5.55 15.58 5.53
N TYR A 26 5.75 16.41 4.50
CA TYR A 26 6.77 17.45 4.49
C TYR A 26 6.49 18.61 5.46
N SER A 27 5.28 18.69 6.01
CA SER A 27 4.89 19.77 6.92
C SER A 27 5.53 19.64 8.29
N HIS A 28 5.67 18.39 8.77
CA HIS A 28 6.31 18.07 10.05
C HIS A 28 7.73 17.53 9.87
N ASP A 29 8.04 16.91 8.72
CA ASP A 29 9.34 16.33 8.44
C ASP A 29 9.82 16.67 7.02
N PRO A 30 10.66 17.71 6.85
CA PRO A 30 11.14 18.13 5.54
C PRO A 30 12.06 17.11 4.87
N SER A 31 12.52 16.07 5.57
CA SER A 31 13.32 14.99 4.96
C SER A 31 12.49 14.02 4.12
N GLY A 32 11.16 13.97 4.36
CA GLY A 32 10.26 13.01 3.72
C GLY A 32 10.40 11.59 4.24
N ALA A 33 11.05 11.40 5.40
CA ALA A 33 11.10 10.12 6.11
C ALA A 33 9.75 9.78 6.75
N ASN A 34 8.98 10.79 7.15
CA ASN A 34 7.58 10.62 7.54
C ASN A 34 6.71 10.34 6.31
N ARG A 35 6.65 9.07 5.89
CA ARG A 35 5.79 8.60 4.82
C ARG A 35 5.04 7.33 5.21
N THR A 36 3.85 7.15 4.65
CA THR A 36 3.06 5.94 4.85
C THR A 36 2.42 5.50 3.54
N THR A 37 2.57 4.21 3.23
CA THR A 37 1.96 3.57 2.05
C THR A 37 0.70 2.81 2.46
N PHE A 38 -0.39 3.05 1.75
CA PHE A 38 -1.68 2.42 1.92
C PHE A 38 -2.06 1.66 0.65
N VAL A 39 -2.56 0.44 0.79
CA VAL A 39 -3.22 -0.24 -0.33
C VAL A 39 -4.69 0.15 -0.32
N LEU A 40 -5.13 0.91 -1.34
CA LEU A 40 -6.50 1.42 -1.42
C LEU A 40 -7.47 0.36 -1.93
N LYS A 41 -7.08 -0.36 -2.99
CA LYS A 41 -7.92 -1.37 -3.62
C LYS A 41 -7.09 -2.37 -4.43
N THR A 42 -7.58 -3.59 -4.55
CA THR A 42 -7.02 -4.64 -5.41
C THR A 42 -7.96 -4.92 -6.58
N HIS A 43 -7.37 -5.17 -7.74
CA HIS A 43 -8.05 -5.36 -9.02
C HIS A 43 -7.51 -6.60 -9.72
N GLY A 44 -8.37 -7.28 -10.49
CA GLY A 44 -7.99 -8.41 -11.32
C GLY A 44 -7.46 -8.02 -12.71
N THR A 45 -7.55 -6.73 -13.09
CA THR A 45 -6.99 -6.23 -14.35
C THR A 45 -6.27 -4.91 -14.14
N LEU A 46 -5.21 -4.68 -14.93
CA LEU A 46 -4.47 -3.42 -14.93
C LEU A 46 -5.36 -2.23 -15.32
N GLU A 47 -6.29 -2.44 -16.26
CA GLU A 47 -7.20 -1.39 -16.71
C GLU A 47 -8.12 -0.92 -15.57
N ALA A 48 -8.69 -1.85 -14.80
CA ALA A 48 -9.53 -1.51 -13.65
C ALA A 48 -8.74 -0.73 -12.58
N ALA A 49 -7.48 -1.11 -12.35
CA ALA A 49 -6.60 -0.40 -11.43
C ALA A 49 -6.27 1.02 -11.91
N LYS A 50 -6.01 1.22 -13.20
CA LYS A 50 -5.76 2.55 -13.79
C LYS A 50 -6.98 3.47 -13.68
N GLN A 51 -8.16 2.96 -14.02
CA GLN A 51 -9.42 3.71 -13.93
C GLN A 51 -9.71 4.12 -12.48
N TYR A 52 -9.43 3.23 -11.52
CA TYR A 52 -9.62 3.55 -10.11
C TYR A 52 -8.57 4.55 -9.58
N ALA A 53 -7.30 4.40 -9.97
CA ALA A 53 -6.20 5.22 -9.47
C ALA A 53 -6.40 6.73 -9.70
N ILE A 54 -6.98 7.13 -10.84
CA ILE A 54 -7.18 8.55 -11.15
C ILE A 54 -8.32 9.22 -10.36
N HIS A 55 -9.19 8.41 -9.72
CA HIS A 55 -10.29 8.86 -8.86
C HIS A 55 -10.13 8.38 -7.41
N SER A 56 -8.98 7.81 -7.06
CA SER A 56 -8.82 7.11 -5.79
C SER A 56 -8.90 8.03 -4.58
N LEU A 57 -8.46 9.28 -4.69
CA LEU A 57 -8.58 10.25 -3.59
C LEU A 57 -10.04 10.65 -3.32
N GLU A 58 -10.88 10.68 -4.35
CA GLU A 58 -12.32 10.93 -4.20
C GLU A 58 -13.00 9.82 -3.39
N SER A 59 -12.55 8.57 -3.54
CA SER A 59 -13.03 7.44 -2.74
C SER A 59 -12.76 7.58 -1.24
N LEU A 60 -11.80 8.44 -0.86
CA LEU A 60 -11.44 8.75 0.53
C LEU A 60 -12.09 10.06 1.01
N ASN A 61 -13.03 10.62 0.25
CA ASN A 61 -13.70 11.90 0.49
C ASN A 61 -12.79 13.13 0.38
N PHE A 62 -11.80 13.10 -0.52
CA PHE A 62 -11.11 14.30 -0.97
C PHE A 62 -11.73 14.85 -2.26
N ALA A 63 -11.81 16.17 -2.37
CA ALA A 63 -12.07 16.85 -3.62
C ALA A 63 -10.75 17.38 -4.21
N PRO A 64 -10.61 17.53 -5.54
CA PRO A 64 -9.44 18.18 -6.14
C PRO A 64 -9.19 19.59 -5.58
N THR A 65 -10.23 20.29 -5.13
CA THR A 65 -10.15 21.61 -4.50
C THR A 65 -9.55 21.61 -3.10
N ASP A 66 -9.39 20.44 -2.46
CA ASP A 66 -8.71 20.31 -1.18
C ASP A 66 -7.17 20.41 -1.32
N PHE A 67 -6.66 20.47 -2.56
CA PHE A 67 -5.24 20.46 -2.87
C PHE A 67 -4.78 21.73 -3.57
N GLN A 68 -3.56 22.16 -3.25
CA GLN A 68 -2.85 23.22 -3.95
C GLN A 68 -2.43 22.76 -5.36
N GLN A 69 -2.04 21.49 -5.49
CA GLN A 69 -1.68 20.87 -6.76
C GLN A 69 -2.44 19.56 -6.91
N TYR A 70 -2.99 19.31 -8.10
CA TYR A 70 -3.68 18.06 -8.43
C TYR A 70 -3.40 17.72 -9.90
N HIS A 71 -2.64 16.66 -10.11
CA HIS A 71 -2.10 16.26 -11.41
C HIS A 71 -2.42 14.79 -11.69
N ILE A 72 -3.09 14.53 -12.81
CA ILE A 72 -3.35 13.18 -13.31
C ILE A 72 -2.48 12.95 -14.54
N ARG A 73 -1.71 11.86 -14.55
CA ARG A 73 -0.83 11.53 -15.67
C ARG A 73 -1.64 11.30 -16.94
N GLY A 74 -1.24 11.94 -18.05
CA GLY A 74 -1.93 11.83 -19.34
C GLY A 74 -3.19 12.69 -19.49
N SER A 75 -3.61 13.43 -18.46
CA SER A 75 -4.78 14.35 -18.54
C SER A 75 -4.45 15.70 -19.20
N ARG A 76 -3.17 16.09 -19.22
CA ARG A 76 -2.70 17.33 -19.83
C ARG A 76 -1.99 17.02 -21.15
N GLY A 77 -2.05 17.97 -22.10
CA GLY A 77 -1.50 17.79 -23.45
C GLY A 77 -0.03 17.36 -23.45
N VAL A 78 0.42 16.79 -24.57
CA VAL A 78 1.71 16.12 -24.84
C VAL A 78 2.99 16.92 -24.46
N SER A 79 2.85 18.16 -23.97
CA SER A 79 3.93 19.11 -23.70
C SER A 79 4.34 19.25 -22.22
N GLU A 80 3.60 18.70 -21.25
CA GLU A 80 4.02 18.77 -19.84
C GLU A 80 4.89 17.57 -19.46
N SER A 81 6.16 17.82 -19.10
CA SER A 81 7.06 16.78 -18.60
C SER A 81 6.61 16.32 -17.22
N TRP A 82 6.29 15.03 -17.09
CA TRP A 82 5.88 14.40 -15.83
C TRP A 82 7.07 14.28 -14.87
N SER A 83 7.01 14.97 -13.72
CA SER A 83 8.10 15.04 -12.75
C SER A 83 7.89 14.20 -11.48
N HIS A 84 6.75 13.52 -11.35
CA HIS A 84 6.35 12.84 -10.11
C HIS A 84 6.77 11.36 -10.04
N GLY A 85 7.56 10.89 -11.01
CA GLY A 85 8.04 9.51 -11.09
C GLY A 85 7.18 8.61 -11.97
N ASP A 86 7.82 7.62 -12.61
CA ASP A 86 7.19 6.78 -13.63
C ASP A 86 6.12 5.82 -13.11
N GLY A 87 6.11 5.51 -11.82
CA GLY A 87 5.05 4.69 -11.21
C GLY A 87 3.80 5.48 -10.80
N VAL A 88 3.86 6.82 -10.82
CA VAL A 88 2.78 7.66 -10.31
C VAL A 88 1.78 7.99 -11.41
N LEU A 89 0.51 7.77 -11.11
CA LEU A 89 -0.63 8.06 -11.99
C LEU A 89 -1.40 9.31 -11.55
N LEU A 90 -1.42 9.58 -10.24
CA LEU A 90 -2.00 10.79 -9.68
C LEU A 90 -1.05 11.34 -8.61
N PHE A 91 -0.77 12.63 -8.71
CA PHE A 91 -0.05 13.41 -7.73
C PHE A 91 -0.99 14.49 -7.17
N ALA A 92 -1.03 14.64 -5.86
CA ALA A 92 -1.68 15.79 -5.23
C ALA A 92 -0.83 16.34 -4.08
N ARG A 93 -0.89 17.66 -3.88
CA ARG A 93 -0.21 18.34 -2.78
C ARG A 93 -1.19 19.20 -2.00
N ALA A 94 -1.35 18.92 -0.72
CA ALA A 94 -2.24 19.65 0.16
C ALA A 94 -1.61 21.01 0.57
N PHE A 95 -2.45 21.91 1.09
CA PHE A 95 -2.04 23.26 1.50
C PHE A 95 -1.10 23.27 2.72
N ASP A 96 -1.15 22.23 3.54
CA ASP A 96 -0.23 22.05 4.67
C ASP A 96 1.14 21.52 4.25
N GLY A 97 1.30 21.05 3.00
CA GLY A 97 2.54 20.52 2.47
C GLY A 97 2.58 18.99 2.37
N GLN A 98 1.52 18.27 2.77
CA GLN A 98 1.46 16.83 2.53
C GLN A 98 1.37 16.52 1.04
N GLU A 99 2.13 15.53 0.59
CA GLU A 99 2.10 15.03 -0.78
C GLU A 99 1.47 13.63 -0.84
N PHE A 100 0.66 13.41 -1.88
CA PHE A 100 -0.12 12.21 -2.12
C PHE A 100 0.29 11.64 -3.48
N LEU A 101 0.91 10.47 -3.46
CA LEU A 101 1.39 9.77 -4.65
C LEU A 101 0.57 8.50 -4.84
N VAL A 102 -0.22 8.45 -5.91
CA VAL A 102 -1.01 7.26 -6.26
C VAL A 102 -0.33 6.51 -7.38
N GLY A 103 -0.11 5.22 -7.18
CA GLY A 103 0.49 4.32 -8.16
C GLY A 103 -0.22 2.97 -8.22
N ILE A 104 0.32 2.08 -9.04
CA ILE A 104 -0.12 0.69 -9.11
C ILE A 104 1.07 -0.23 -8.82
N ASP A 105 0.88 -1.15 -7.89
CA ASP A 105 1.80 -2.25 -7.63
C ASP A 105 1.18 -3.58 -8.10
N THR A 106 1.98 -4.63 -8.29
CA THR A 106 1.52 -5.92 -8.82
C THR A 106 2.05 -7.08 -7.98
N THR A 107 1.18 -8.03 -7.65
CA THR A 107 1.59 -9.27 -6.97
C THR A 107 1.01 -10.50 -7.67
N PRO A 108 1.59 -11.70 -7.48
CA PRO A 108 0.95 -12.95 -7.88
C PRO A 108 -0.36 -13.19 -7.12
N ASN A 109 -1.36 -13.77 -7.78
CA ASN A 109 -2.63 -14.15 -7.15
C ASN A 109 -2.56 -15.51 -6.43
N ASN A 110 -1.77 -15.58 -5.36
CA ASN A 110 -1.51 -16.84 -4.66
C ASN A 110 -2.77 -17.42 -3.97
N GLU A 111 -3.74 -16.58 -3.61
CA GLU A 111 -5.01 -16.99 -2.97
C GLU A 111 -6.10 -17.34 -3.98
N ALA A 112 -5.80 -17.38 -5.29
CA ALA A 112 -6.76 -17.64 -6.36
C ALA A 112 -8.03 -16.76 -6.27
N LEU A 113 -7.86 -15.49 -5.88
CA LEU A 113 -8.95 -14.52 -5.77
C LEU A 113 -9.65 -14.41 -7.12
N THR A 114 -10.99 -14.49 -7.10
CA THR A 114 -11.80 -14.37 -8.31
C THR A 114 -12.10 -12.90 -8.61
N ALA A 115 -12.06 -12.52 -9.88
CA ALA A 115 -12.42 -11.19 -10.37
C ALA A 115 -13.67 -11.24 -11.26
N THR A 116 -14.45 -10.16 -11.23
CA THR A 116 -15.50 -9.88 -12.21
C THR A 116 -14.87 -9.49 -13.55
N PRO A 117 -15.63 -9.55 -14.67
CA PRO A 117 -15.15 -9.08 -15.97
C PRO A 117 -14.61 -7.64 -15.96
N ASP A 118 -15.20 -6.76 -15.15
CA ASP A 118 -14.75 -5.37 -14.96
C ASP A 118 -13.47 -5.24 -14.11
N GLY A 119 -12.85 -6.35 -13.71
CA GLY A 119 -11.62 -6.39 -12.92
C GLY A 119 -11.78 -6.10 -11.43
N ASN A 120 -13.00 -6.11 -10.88
CA ASN A 120 -13.20 -6.02 -9.43
C ASN A 120 -13.02 -7.38 -8.77
N ILE A 121 -12.31 -7.44 -7.64
CA ILE A 121 -12.20 -8.67 -6.87
C ILE A 121 -13.53 -9.01 -6.20
N VAL A 122 -13.95 -10.26 -6.33
CA VAL A 122 -15.12 -10.84 -5.68
C VAL A 122 -14.71 -11.32 -4.29
N LEU A 123 -15.23 -10.64 -3.26
CA LEU A 123 -15.03 -11.05 -1.87
C LEU A 123 -16.11 -12.03 -1.43
N PRO A 124 -15.79 -13.02 -0.58
CA PRO A 124 -16.80 -13.89 -0.01
C PRO A 124 -17.77 -13.11 0.90
N GLU A 125 -18.94 -13.69 1.14
CA GLU A 125 -19.98 -13.07 1.96
C GLU A 125 -19.45 -12.69 3.35
N GLY A 126 -19.68 -11.43 3.76
CA GLY A 126 -19.22 -10.89 5.04
C GLY A 126 -17.82 -10.26 5.03
N ALA A 127 -16.99 -10.52 4.01
CA ALA A 127 -15.70 -9.84 3.86
C ALA A 127 -15.89 -8.45 3.21
N LYS A 128 -15.44 -7.40 3.89
CA LYS A 128 -15.54 -6.02 3.40
C LYS A 128 -14.31 -5.57 2.62
N PHE A 129 -13.14 -6.06 3.00
CA PHE A 129 -11.86 -5.69 2.43
C PHE A 129 -10.86 -6.83 2.58
N LEU A 130 -9.80 -6.77 1.78
CA LEU A 130 -8.64 -7.64 1.91
C LEU A 130 -7.68 -7.09 2.98
N HIS A 131 -6.86 -7.98 3.52
CA HIS A 131 -5.77 -7.68 4.43
C HIS A 131 -4.44 -7.86 3.71
N TYR A 132 -3.54 -6.91 3.88
CA TYR A 132 -2.27 -6.86 3.17
C TYR A 132 -1.13 -7.05 4.14
N VAL A 133 -0.20 -7.94 3.81
CA VAL A 133 1.11 -8.02 4.47
C VAL A 133 2.06 -7.11 3.70
N LEU A 134 2.57 -6.08 4.35
CA LEU A 134 3.49 -5.11 3.77
C LEU A 134 4.86 -5.26 4.42
N GLN A 135 5.92 -5.26 3.62
CA GLN A 135 7.28 -5.06 4.11
C GLN A 135 7.70 -3.64 3.85
N ILE A 136 8.06 -2.92 4.91
CA ILE A 136 8.62 -1.59 4.85
C ILE A 136 10.11 -1.71 5.12
N SER A 137 10.95 -1.33 4.17
CA SER A 137 12.41 -1.36 4.33
C SER A 137 12.95 0.06 4.39
N VAL A 138 13.75 0.37 5.41
CA VAL A 138 14.37 1.69 5.60
C VAL A 138 15.89 1.53 5.65
N ASP A 139 16.59 2.18 4.73
CA ASP A 139 18.06 2.14 4.69
C ASP A 139 18.65 3.39 5.35
N TYR A 140 18.84 3.32 6.67
CA TYR A 140 19.44 4.41 7.43
C TYR A 140 20.93 4.64 7.14
N ASN A 141 21.61 3.67 6.52
CA ASN A 141 23.02 3.81 6.17
C ASN A 141 23.20 4.58 4.87
N ALA A 142 22.35 4.33 3.87
CA ALA A 142 22.29 5.14 2.66
C ALA A 142 21.66 6.52 2.91
N ASP A 143 20.67 6.60 3.78
CA ASP A 143 20.00 7.85 4.14
C ASP A 143 19.62 7.90 5.63
N ARG A 144 20.44 8.60 6.42
CA ARG A 144 20.23 8.76 7.86
C ARG A 144 18.93 9.46 8.23
N SER A 145 18.29 10.17 7.30
CA SER A 145 16.98 10.77 7.57
C SER A 145 15.87 9.71 7.64
N GLY A 146 16.01 8.61 6.88
CA GLY A 146 14.99 7.58 6.69
C GLY A 146 14.06 7.85 5.49
N GLY A 147 14.35 8.87 4.67
CA GLY A 147 13.60 9.20 3.46
C GLY A 147 13.73 8.14 2.36
N LEU A 148 14.86 7.40 2.33
CA LEU A 148 15.05 6.23 1.48
C LEU A 148 14.37 5.00 2.08
N GLN A 149 13.06 4.93 1.87
CA GLN A 149 12.21 3.81 2.28
C GLN A 149 11.50 3.20 1.07
N THR A 150 11.41 1.87 1.04
CA THR A 150 10.57 1.13 0.10
C THR A 150 9.43 0.43 0.84
N THR A 151 8.35 0.14 0.12
CA THR A 151 7.25 -0.69 0.63
C THR A 151 6.86 -1.71 -0.41
N GLU A 152 6.79 -2.96 -0.02
CA GLU A 152 6.44 -4.09 -0.89
C GLU A 152 5.24 -4.84 -0.33
N ILE A 153 4.32 -5.26 -1.20
CA ILE A 153 3.19 -6.11 -0.83
C ILE A 153 3.64 -7.56 -0.88
N LEU A 154 3.80 -8.20 0.29
CA LEU A 154 4.23 -9.60 0.39
C LEU A 154 3.07 -10.59 0.21
N GLY A 155 1.85 -10.16 0.51
CA GLY A 155 0.68 -11.03 0.41
C GLY A 155 -0.64 -10.30 0.64
N VAL A 156 -1.70 -10.93 0.13
CA VAL A 156 -3.07 -10.40 0.12
C VAL A 156 -3.99 -11.49 0.60
N TYR A 157 -4.78 -11.23 1.63
CA TYR A 157 -5.56 -12.25 2.35
C TYR A 157 -7.00 -11.79 2.57
N ILE A 158 -7.93 -12.74 2.58
CA ILE A 158 -9.34 -12.46 2.92
C ILE A 158 -9.51 -12.24 4.42
N HIS A 159 -8.79 -13.01 5.26
CA HIS A 159 -8.91 -12.94 6.71
C HIS A 159 -7.67 -12.36 7.38
N ARG A 160 -7.89 -11.47 8.36
CA ARG A 160 -6.80 -10.85 9.12
C ARG A 160 -5.91 -11.87 9.82
N VAL A 161 -6.50 -12.95 10.34
CA VAL A 161 -5.75 -13.99 11.08
C VAL A 161 -4.72 -14.70 10.21
N ASP A 162 -5.04 -14.90 8.92
CA ASP A 162 -4.16 -15.54 7.95
C ASP A 162 -3.04 -14.58 7.57
N ALA A 163 -3.37 -13.32 7.27
CA ALA A 163 -2.37 -12.27 7.05
C ALA A 163 -1.42 -12.12 8.24
N TRP A 164 -1.97 -12.12 9.46
CA TRP A 164 -1.18 -12.03 10.69
C TRP A 164 -0.26 -13.23 10.86
N THR A 165 -0.76 -14.44 10.60
CA THR A 165 0.05 -15.66 10.66
C THR A 165 1.16 -15.65 9.62
N ALA A 166 0.87 -15.21 8.39
CA ALA A 166 1.84 -15.08 7.31
C ALA A 166 2.91 -14.02 7.61
N ALA A 167 2.50 -12.87 8.15
CA ALA A 167 3.41 -11.79 8.55
C ALA A 167 4.48 -12.24 9.56
N HIS A 168 4.16 -13.18 10.46
CA HIS A 168 5.13 -13.74 11.41
C HIS A 168 6.09 -14.76 10.79
N LYS A 169 5.91 -15.11 9.52
CA LYS A 169 6.64 -16.17 8.82
C LYS A 169 7.31 -15.69 7.53
N CYS A 170 7.10 -14.44 7.13
CA CYS A 170 7.55 -13.96 5.83
C CYS A 170 9.05 -13.67 5.75
N LEU A 171 9.71 -13.51 6.91
CA LEU A 171 11.15 -13.30 7.02
C LEU A 171 11.80 -14.50 7.72
N ASP A 172 12.93 -14.96 7.21
CA ASP A 172 13.77 -15.95 7.87
C ASP A 172 14.67 -15.29 8.92
N PRO A 173 14.48 -15.55 10.23
CA PRO A 173 15.28 -14.93 11.28
C PRO A 173 16.78 -15.13 11.14
N ALA A 174 17.23 -16.22 10.49
CA ALA A 174 18.65 -16.50 10.30
C ALA A 174 19.36 -15.52 9.36
N GLN A 175 18.60 -14.68 8.63
CA GLN A 175 19.14 -13.69 7.69
C GLN A 175 19.33 -12.30 8.30
N TYR A 176 19.02 -12.13 9.59
CA TYR A 176 19.00 -10.83 10.25
C TYR A 176 19.88 -10.80 11.49
N ALA A 177 20.52 -9.66 11.73
CA ALA A 177 21.34 -9.41 12.91
C ALA A 177 20.45 -9.21 14.16
N GLU A 178 19.31 -8.56 13.97
CA GLU A 178 18.26 -8.42 14.99
C GLU A 178 16.92 -8.88 14.41
N TYR A 179 16.15 -9.60 15.21
CA TYR A 179 14.84 -10.09 14.81
C TYR A 179 13.89 -10.08 16.01
N ASP A 180 12.94 -9.16 15.97
CA ASP A 180 11.95 -8.92 17.01
C ASP A 180 10.57 -9.34 16.53
N ARG A 181 9.97 -10.28 17.24
CA ARG A 181 8.64 -10.77 16.91
C ARG A 181 7.62 -10.33 17.95
N ARG A 182 6.48 -9.82 17.48
CA ARG A 182 5.40 -9.43 18.38
C ARG A 182 4.83 -10.66 19.09
N GLY A 183 4.72 -10.56 20.41
CA GLY A 183 4.29 -11.65 21.27
C GLY A 183 5.43 -12.45 21.90
N ASP A 184 6.69 -12.15 21.56
CA ASP A 184 7.83 -12.69 22.30
C ASP A 184 7.84 -12.19 23.74
N SER A 185 8.42 -12.99 24.64
CA SER A 185 8.40 -12.70 26.09
C SER A 185 9.03 -11.36 26.46
N GLN A 186 10.00 -10.89 25.66
CA GLN A 186 10.67 -9.60 25.86
C GLN A 186 9.77 -8.40 25.55
N PHE A 187 8.66 -8.60 24.83
CA PHE A 187 7.69 -7.57 24.46
C PHE A 187 6.35 -7.73 25.17
N ILE A 188 6.31 -8.46 26.29
CA ILE A 188 5.10 -8.56 27.13
C ILE A 188 4.86 -7.19 27.78
N GLY A 189 3.81 -6.50 27.34
CA GLY A 189 3.37 -5.21 27.90
C GLY A 189 3.84 -3.99 27.12
N GLU A 190 4.85 -4.11 26.25
CA GLU A 190 5.33 -3.01 25.41
C GLU A 190 5.78 -3.52 24.04
N TRP A 191 5.25 -2.92 22.97
CA TRP A 191 5.65 -3.16 21.58
C TRP A 191 5.90 -1.82 20.90
N PRO A 192 7.17 -1.44 20.66
CA PRO A 192 7.49 -0.06 20.27
C PRO A 192 7.19 0.22 18.79
N PHE A 193 7.14 -0.80 17.94
CA PHE A 193 7.10 -0.62 16.48
C PHE A 193 5.70 -0.30 15.92
N GLY A 194 4.66 -0.39 16.75
CA GLY A 194 3.29 -0.04 16.38
C GLY A 194 2.34 -1.23 16.22
N GLU A 195 1.04 -0.97 16.40
CA GLU A 195 0.01 -2.01 16.57
C GLU A 195 -0.25 -2.89 15.34
N ASP A 196 0.22 -2.50 14.17
CA ASP A 196 0.06 -3.29 12.95
C ASP A 196 1.34 -4.05 12.58
N ILE A 197 2.45 -3.82 13.29
CA ILE A 197 3.72 -4.48 13.03
C ILE A 197 3.72 -5.84 13.74
N ALA A 198 3.98 -6.89 12.97
CA ALA A 198 4.15 -8.26 13.42
C ALA A 198 5.61 -8.59 13.71
N VAL A 199 6.52 -8.08 12.88
CA VAL A 199 7.96 -8.35 12.96
C VAL A 199 8.71 -7.05 12.69
N HIS A 200 9.74 -6.80 13.48
CA HIS A 200 10.81 -5.85 13.19
C HIS A 200 12.11 -6.65 13.02
N ALA A 201 12.90 -6.36 12.01
CA ALA A 201 14.18 -7.03 11.78
C ALA A 201 15.21 -6.05 11.24
N VAL A 202 16.47 -6.25 11.61
CA VAL A 202 17.61 -5.43 11.15
C VAL A 202 18.60 -6.33 10.44
N SER A 203 18.92 -5.99 9.18
CA SER A 203 19.92 -6.72 8.40
C SER A 203 21.33 -6.47 8.95
N GLU A 204 22.29 -7.31 8.55
CA GLU A 204 23.73 -7.08 8.84
C GLU A 204 24.24 -5.74 8.31
N THR A 205 23.59 -5.19 7.28
CA THR A 205 23.92 -3.87 6.72
C THR A 205 23.19 -2.74 7.43
N GLY A 206 22.51 -2.98 8.57
CA GLY A 206 21.76 -1.98 9.32
C GLY A 206 20.44 -1.54 8.68
N GLN A 207 19.99 -2.21 7.61
CA GLN A 207 18.70 -1.94 6.99
C GLN A 207 17.58 -2.44 7.89
N ASN A 208 16.64 -1.58 8.20
CA ASN A 208 15.49 -1.92 9.05
C ASN A 208 14.35 -2.43 8.18
N HIS A 209 13.68 -3.49 8.63
CA HIS A 209 12.54 -4.09 7.97
C HIS A 209 11.38 -4.21 8.96
N PHE A 210 10.21 -3.70 8.56
CA PHE A 210 8.98 -3.80 9.34
C PHE A 210 7.94 -4.57 8.55
N ILE A 211 7.42 -5.65 9.13
CA ILE A 211 6.34 -6.42 8.54
C ILE A 211 5.02 -5.99 9.17
N ALA A 212 4.18 -5.34 8.37
CA ALA A 212 2.91 -4.80 8.80
C ALA A 212 1.73 -5.56 8.21
N VAL A 213 0.62 -5.66 8.97
CA VAL A 213 -0.67 -6.11 8.44
C VAL A 213 -1.64 -4.94 8.38
N LYS A 214 -2.06 -4.58 7.17
CA LYS A 214 -2.91 -3.41 6.91
C LYS A 214 -4.26 -3.79 6.29
N LYS A 215 -5.25 -2.93 6.49
CA LYS A 215 -6.48 -2.87 5.70
C LYS A 215 -6.50 -1.57 4.89
N PRO A 216 -7.31 -1.46 3.83
CA PRO A 216 -7.52 -0.18 3.16
C PRO A 216 -8.05 0.88 4.12
N PRO A 217 -7.61 2.14 4.00
CA PRO A 217 -8.24 3.25 4.71
C PRO A 217 -9.65 3.46 4.14
N GLU A 218 -10.63 3.64 5.02
CA GLU A 218 -12.02 3.89 4.59
C GLU A 218 -12.33 5.39 4.51
N GLN A 219 -11.55 6.24 5.19
CA GLN A 219 -11.78 7.68 5.27
C GLN A 219 -10.47 8.47 5.34
N LYS A 220 -10.49 9.73 4.88
CA LYS A 220 -9.33 10.62 4.96
C LYS A 220 -8.66 10.74 6.33
N HIS A 221 -9.43 10.67 7.42
CA HIS A 221 -8.88 10.80 8.78
C HIS A 221 -8.08 9.57 9.22
N GLU A 222 -8.18 8.45 8.49
CA GLU A 222 -7.39 7.24 8.69
C GLU A 222 -6.03 7.32 7.98
N LEU A 223 -5.81 8.30 7.10
CA LEU A 223 -4.49 8.60 6.52
C LEU A 223 -3.53 9.27 7.52
N LYS A 224 -3.82 9.16 8.82
CA LYS A 224 -2.96 9.65 9.88
C LYS A 224 -1.74 8.75 10.01
N GLN A 225 -0.65 9.38 10.46
CA GLN A 225 0.67 8.78 10.60
C GLN A 225 0.64 7.41 11.27
N HIS A 226 1.30 6.43 10.66
CA HIS A 226 1.87 5.33 11.44
C HIS A 226 3.16 5.85 12.07
N ASN A 227 3.11 6.15 13.37
CA ASN A 227 4.31 6.42 14.16
C ASN A 227 5.13 5.12 14.23
N LEU A 228 5.97 4.85 13.22
CA LEU A 228 7.12 3.97 13.39
C LEU A 228 8.01 4.66 14.42
N ARG A 229 7.90 4.25 15.68
CA ARG A 229 8.76 4.81 16.73
C ARG A 229 10.16 4.22 16.52
N LYS A 230 11.13 5.13 16.41
CA LYS A 230 12.56 4.81 16.44
C LYS A 230 12.93 4.20 17.78
#